data_AF-A0A7K1AZQ2-F1
#
_entry.id   AF-A0A7K1AZQ2-F1
#
_cell.length_a   1.000
_cell.length_b   1.000
_cell.length_c   1.000
_cell.angle_alpha   90.00
_cell.angle_beta   90.00
_cell.angle_gamma   90.00
#
_symmetry.space_group_name_H-M   'P 1'
#
loop_
_entity.id
_entity.type
_entity.pdbx_description
1 polymer ?
#
loop_
_entity_poly.entity_id
_entity_poly.type
_entity_poly.pdbx_seq_one_letter_code
_entity_poly.pdbx_strand_id
1 'polypeptide(L)'
;MTPLATFVIAIAALVVLAAVVLITSARRSDVRGAGALARETVKRDKSIKAESGDAPAGSAYESQAIATRTAVLEKATEVAPVIWQAPDQEAIDVSRRQFFNRATIFLVTTGLASFGAALIAFLWPRAGGGFGSKVTVGRLDDLVAQIRSERGFVYKPEARTWLTSYPADSLPKARLSYGKQTVSTGMES
;
A
#
# COMPACT_ATOMS: atom_id res chain seq x y z
N MET A 1 -1.70 1.53 17.12
CA MET A 1 -1.91 1.91 15.71
C MET A 1 -3.33 1.53 15.34
N THR A 2 -4.12 2.45 14.77
CA THR A 2 -5.50 2.14 14.37
C THR A 2 -5.48 1.08 13.27
N PRO A 3 -6.50 0.20 13.17
CA PRO A 3 -6.55 -0.83 12.13
C PRO A 3 -6.43 -0.23 10.71
N LEU A 4 -6.93 0.99 10.53
CA LEU A 4 -6.79 1.77 9.29
C LEU A 4 -5.33 2.10 8.97
N ALA A 5 -4.53 2.51 9.96
CA ALA A 5 -3.10 2.78 9.75
C ALA A 5 -2.34 1.51 9.34
N THR A 6 -2.69 0.34 9.89
CA THR A 6 -2.06 -0.93 9.52
C THR A 6 -2.40 -1.33 8.08
N PHE A 7 -3.66 -1.15 7.64
CA PHE A 7 -4.04 -1.40 6.25
C PHE A 7 -3.35 -0.44 5.27
N VAL A 8 -3.25 0.85 5.62
CA VAL A 8 -2.56 1.84 4.79
C VAL A 8 -1.09 1.49 4.61
N ILE A 9 -0.40 1.06 5.67
CA ILE A 9 1.02 0.67 5.59
C ILE A 9 1.18 -0.61 4.75
N ALA A 10 0.30 -1.60 4.92
CA ALA A 10 0.35 -2.83 4.14
C ALA A 10 0.11 -2.59 2.64
N ILE A 11 -0.86 -1.73 2.30
CA ILE A 11 -1.13 -1.32 0.93
C ILE A 11 0.06 -0.54 0.36
N ALA A 12 0.63 0.39 1.12
CA ALA A 12 1.81 1.13 0.71
C ALA A 12 3.00 0.20 0.42
N ALA A 13 3.24 -0.80 1.28
CA ALA A 13 4.29 -1.79 1.08
C ALA A 13 4.05 -2.63 -0.19
N LEU A 14 2.81 -3.07 -0.46
CA LEU A 14 2.45 -3.78 -1.69
C LEU A 14 2.64 -2.92 -2.95
N VAL A 15 2.27 -1.64 -2.89
CA VAL A 15 2.48 -0.70 -4.00
C VAL A 15 3.96 -0.49 -4.27
N VAL A 16 4.79 -0.36 -3.23
CA VAL A 16 6.25 -0.26 -3.39
C VAL A 16 6.82 -1.54 -4.01
N LEU A 17 6.37 -2.72 -3.56
CA LEU A 17 6.81 -3.99 -4.14
C LEU A 17 6.40 -4.12 -5.61
N ALA A 18 5.17 -3.76 -5.95
CA ALA A 18 4.68 -3.72 -7.33
C ALA A 18 5.48 -2.72 -8.18
N ALA A 19 5.82 -1.55 -7.64
CA ALA A 19 6.67 -0.58 -8.31
C ALA A 19 8.09 -1.12 -8.54
N VAL A 20 8.68 -1.82 -7.57
CA VAL A 20 9.99 -2.47 -7.74
C VAL A 20 9.95 -3.53 -8.85
N VAL A 21 8.89 -4.35 -8.89
CA VAL A 21 8.70 -5.35 -9.96
C VAL A 21 8.52 -4.68 -11.33
N LEU A 22 7.73 -3.60 -11.41
CA LEU A 22 7.56 -2.84 -12.65
C LEU A 22 8.85 -2.17 -13.10
N ILE A 23 9.62 -1.56 -12.20
CA ILE A 23 10.89 -0.90 -12.51
C ILE A 23 11.96 -1.92 -12.93
N THR A 24 11.99 -3.09 -12.30
CA THR A 24 12.96 -4.15 -12.64
C THR A 24 12.60 -4.88 -13.93
N SER A 25 11.31 -5.04 -14.25
CA SER A 25 10.85 -5.64 -15.51
C SER A 25 10.90 -4.66 -16.69
N ALA A 26 10.62 -3.37 -16.49
CA ALA A 26 10.66 -2.33 -17.53
C ALA A 26 12.08 -2.06 -18.06
N ARG A 27 13.14 -2.47 -17.35
CA ARG A 27 14.52 -2.39 -17.84
C ARG A 27 14.83 -3.33 -19.01
N ARG A 28 13.87 -4.18 -19.44
CA ARG A 28 14.08 -5.17 -20.50
C ARG A 28 13.20 -5.00 -21.75
N SER A 29 12.72 -3.79 -22.05
CA SER A 29 12.04 -3.51 -23.31
C SER A 29 12.58 -2.26 -24.00
N ASP A 30 13.80 -2.34 -24.54
CA ASP A 30 14.18 -1.47 -25.66
C ASP A 30 13.56 -2.02 -26.94
N VAL A 31 12.35 -1.55 -27.25
CA VAL A 31 11.87 -1.40 -28.64
C VAL A 31 11.12 -0.07 -28.69
N ARG A 32 11.85 0.99 -29.04
CA ARG A 32 11.34 2.35 -29.18
C ARG A 32 10.46 2.43 -30.44
N GLY A 33 9.15 2.48 -30.27
CA GLY A 33 8.21 2.89 -31.32
C GLY A 33 8.30 4.40 -31.54
N ALA A 34 9.02 4.81 -32.58
CA ALA A 34 9.06 6.18 -33.05
C ALA A 34 7.86 6.48 -33.97
N GLY A 35 7.28 7.67 -33.82
CA GLY A 35 6.72 8.42 -34.95
C GLY A 35 5.20 8.45 -35.11
N ALA A 36 4.53 9.34 -34.38
CA ALA A 36 3.42 10.10 -34.92
C ALA A 36 3.15 11.34 -34.02
N LEU A 37 3.61 12.52 -34.45
CA LEU A 37 3.17 13.77 -33.83
C LEU A 37 1.76 14.11 -34.32
N ALA A 38 0.89 14.52 -33.39
CA ALA A 38 -0.49 14.91 -33.71
C ALA A 38 -0.52 16.07 -34.72
N ARG A 39 -1.48 16.06 -35.66
CA ARG A 39 -1.60 17.08 -36.73
C ARG A 39 -1.68 18.51 -36.19
N GLU A 40 -2.19 18.68 -34.98
CA GLU A 40 -2.31 19.99 -34.36
C GLU A 40 -0.95 20.57 -33.96
N THR A 41 -0.02 19.73 -33.50
CA THR A 41 1.37 20.12 -33.20
C THR A 41 2.09 20.53 -34.48
N VAL A 42 1.89 19.78 -35.57
CA VAL A 42 2.46 20.09 -36.89
C VAL A 42 1.93 21.43 -37.43
N LYS A 43 0.64 21.73 -37.21
CA LYS A 43 0.03 22.97 -37.70
C LYS A 43 0.53 24.20 -36.92
N ARG A 44 0.68 24.10 -35.59
CA ARG A 44 1.24 25.18 -34.77
C ARG A 44 2.72 25.44 -35.07
N ASP A 45 3.49 24.38 -35.27
CA ASP A 45 4.91 24.52 -35.60
C ASP A 45 5.10 25.22 -36.96
N LYS A 46 4.22 24.91 -37.93
CA LYS A 46 4.20 25.59 -39.23
C LYS A 46 3.81 27.07 -39.13
N SER A 47 2.89 27.45 -38.24
CA SER A 47 2.52 28.86 -38.06
C SER A 47 3.62 29.65 -37.34
N ILE A 48 4.26 29.05 -36.32
CA ILE A 48 5.38 29.68 -35.61
C ILE A 48 6.56 29.92 -36.58
N LYS A 49 6.87 28.95 -37.44
CA LYS A 49 7.91 29.09 -38.46
C LYS A 49 7.61 30.15 -39.52
N ALA A 50 6.34 30.45 -39.78
CA ALA A 50 5.94 31.49 -40.72
C ALA A 50 6.07 32.90 -40.10
N GLU A 51 5.89 33.03 -38.79
CA GLU A 51 6.00 34.31 -38.06
C GLU A 51 7.46 34.69 -37.75
N SER A 52 8.37 33.73 -37.62
CA SER A 52 9.74 33.97 -37.14
C SER A 52 10.73 34.57 -38.17
N GLY A 53 10.35 34.70 -39.44
CA GLY A 53 11.22 35.27 -40.49
C GLY A 53 12.60 34.57 -40.62
N ASP A 54 13.61 35.30 -41.10
CA ASP A 54 15.00 34.83 -41.35
C ASP A 54 15.84 34.68 -40.06
N ALA A 55 15.18 34.59 -38.89
CA ALA A 55 15.86 34.23 -37.66
C ALA A 55 16.44 32.81 -37.78
N PRO A 56 17.65 32.55 -37.25
CA PRO A 56 18.22 31.21 -37.28
C PRO A 56 17.22 30.21 -36.69
N ALA A 57 16.81 29.26 -37.51
CA ALA A 57 15.84 28.24 -37.11
C ALA A 57 16.33 27.51 -35.84
N GLY A 58 15.40 27.02 -35.02
CA GLY A 58 15.76 26.22 -33.82
C GLY A 58 16.74 25.08 -34.14
N SER A 59 16.66 24.52 -35.36
CA SER A 59 17.61 23.53 -35.88
C SER A 59 19.06 24.01 -35.96
N ALA A 60 19.31 25.31 -36.14
CA ALA A 60 20.66 25.88 -36.14
C ALA A 60 21.24 25.87 -34.72
N TYR A 61 20.45 26.25 -33.71
CA TYR A 61 20.87 26.17 -32.31
C TYR A 61 21.01 24.72 -31.83
N GLU A 62 20.12 23.83 -32.25
CA GLU A 62 20.26 22.40 -31.98
C GLU A 62 21.48 21.80 -32.68
N SER A 63 21.79 22.20 -33.93
CA SER A 63 22.99 21.74 -34.64
C SER A 63 24.27 22.19 -33.95
N GLN A 64 24.30 23.41 -33.41
CA GLN A 64 25.44 23.91 -32.63
C GLN A 64 25.54 23.18 -31.29
N ALA A 65 24.44 23.00 -30.56
CA ALA A 65 24.43 22.27 -29.29
C ALA A 65 24.84 20.80 -29.45
N ILE A 66 24.40 20.15 -30.54
CA ILE A 66 24.80 18.79 -30.89
C ILE A 66 26.29 18.77 -31.25
N ALA A 67 26.77 19.71 -32.08
CA ALA A 67 28.19 19.78 -32.43
C ALA A 67 29.08 19.96 -31.18
N THR A 68 28.68 20.83 -30.25
CA THR A 68 29.39 21.02 -28.98
C THR A 68 29.33 19.78 -28.08
N ARG A 69 28.18 19.09 -28.01
CA ARG A 69 28.03 17.84 -27.23
C ARG A 69 28.84 16.69 -27.82
N THR A 70 28.96 16.63 -29.14
CA THR A 70 29.64 15.54 -29.85
C THR A 70 31.15 15.73 -29.83
N ALA A 71 31.64 16.96 -29.74
CA ALA A 71 33.07 17.26 -29.62
C ALA A 71 33.72 16.76 -28.30
N VAL A 72 32.91 16.48 -27.27
CA VAL A 72 33.37 15.98 -25.96
C VAL A 72 33.25 14.44 -25.85
N LEU A 73 32.54 13.80 -26.76
CA LEU A 73 32.37 12.34 -26.76
C LEU A 73 33.55 11.69 -27.47
N GLU A 74 34.40 11.02 -26.71
CA GLU A 74 35.39 10.09 -27.26
C GLU A 74 34.67 9.09 -28.18
N LYS A 75 35.08 9.03 -29.45
CA LYS A 75 34.51 8.06 -30.40
C LYS A 75 34.82 6.67 -29.85
N ALA A 76 33.78 5.96 -29.40
CA ALA A 76 33.92 4.59 -28.96
C ALA A 76 34.64 3.79 -30.05
N THR A 77 35.70 3.08 -29.67
CA THR A 77 36.49 2.27 -30.59
C THR A 77 35.55 1.36 -31.36
N GLU A 78 35.56 1.50 -32.67
CA GLU A 78 34.65 0.80 -33.57
C GLU A 78 35.08 -0.67 -33.61
N VAL A 79 34.54 -1.48 -32.70
CA VAL A 79 34.78 -2.93 -32.65
C VAL A 79 34.04 -3.55 -33.83
N ALA A 80 34.77 -4.21 -34.73
CA ALA A 80 34.18 -4.91 -35.85
C ALA A 80 33.08 -5.87 -35.36
N PRO A 81 31.93 -5.96 -36.05
CA PRO A 81 30.85 -6.87 -35.67
C PRO A 81 31.39 -8.29 -35.56
N VAL A 82 31.40 -8.84 -34.34
CA VAL A 82 31.80 -10.23 -34.11
C VAL A 82 30.70 -11.12 -34.69
N ILE A 83 31.10 -12.10 -35.49
CA ILE A 83 30.19 -13.10 -36.04
C ILE A 83 29.59 -13.88 -34.86
N TRP A 84 28.26 -13.90 -34.77
CA TRP A 84 27.57 -14.65 -33.73
C TRP A 84 27.95 -16.14 -33.81
N GLN A 85 28.49 -16.68 -32.72
CA GLN A 85 28.68 -18.11 -32.54
C GLN A 85 27.58 -18.65 -31.65
N ALA A 86 27.02 -19.79 -32.05
CA ALA A 86 26.04 -20.48 -31.22
C ALA A 86 26.66 -20.86 -29.87
N PRO A 87 25.96 -20.64 -28.74
CA PRO A 87 26.43 -21.11 -27.45
C PRO A 87 26.59 -22.63 -27.46
N ASP A 88 27.61 -23.13 -26.78
CA ASP A 88 27.86 -24.56 -26.64
C ASP A 88 26.61 -25.29 -26.10
N GLN A 89 26.25 -26.40 -26.73
CA GLN A 89 25.00 -27.11 -26.47
C GLN A 89 24.98 -27.70 -25.05
N GLU A 90 26.13 -28.17 -24.56
CA GLU A 90 26.28 -28.67 -23.19
C GLU A 90 26.06 -27.55 -22.17
N ALA A 91 26.62 -26.36 -22.43
CA ALA A 91 26.42 -25.18 -21.60
C ALA A 91 24.93 -24.76 -21.53
N ILE A 92 24.20 -24.86 -22.65
CA ILE A 92 22.76 -24.59 -22.69
C ILE A 92 22.01 -25.58 -21.78
N ASP A 93 22.30 -26.88 -21.87
CA ASP A 93 21.58 -27.89 -21.08
C ASP A 93 21.88 -27.80 -19.58
N VAL A 94 23.12 -27.44 -19.21
CA VAL A 94 23.47 -27.14 -17.81
C VAL A 94 22.68 -25.92 -17.32
N SER A 95 22.61 -24.84 -18.12
CA SER A 95 21.89 -23.63 -17.73
C SER A 95 20.38 -23.85 -17.54
N ARG A 96 19.75 -24.73 -18.34
CA ARG A 96 18.34 -25.12 -18.20
C ARG A 96 18.06 -25.82 -16.87
N ARG A 97 18.93 -26.76 -16.48
CA ARG A 97 18.81 -27.49 -15.21
C ARG A 97 19.03 -26.56 -14.01
N GLN A 98 20.03 -25.69 -14.10
CA GLN A 98 20.30 -24.69 -13.06
C GLN A 98 19.13 -23.71 -12.89
N PHE A 99 18.57 -23.23 -14.01
CA PHE A 99 17.38 -22.37 -13.99
C PHE A 99 16.22 -23.07 -13.30
N PHE A 100 15.90 -24.31 -13.71
CA PHE A 100 14.78 -25.05 -13.14
C PHE A 100 14.95 -25.34 -11.65
N ASN A 101 16.14 -25.78 -11.23
CA ASN A 101 16.42 -26.06 -9.82
C ASN A 101 16.33 -24.78 -8.97
N ARG A 102 16.90 -23.67 -9.47
CA ARG A 102 16.86 -22.39 -8.75
C ARG A 102 15.47 -21.79 -8.70
N ALA A 103 14.70 -21.87 -9.79
CA ALA A 103 13.32 -21.41 -9.85
C ALA A 103 12.42 -22.22 -8.91
N THR A 104 12.58 -23.55 -8.89
CA THR A 104 11.80 -24.43 -8.00
C THR A 104 12.08 -24.12 -6.54
N ILE A 105 13.36 -24.03 -6.15
CA ILE A 105 13.74 -23.68 -4.77
C ILE A 105 13.21 -22.30 -4.42
N PHE A 106 13.32 -21.32 -5.30
CA PHE A 106 12.83 -19.97 -5.05
C PHE A 106 11.30 -19.94 -4.87
N LEU A 107 10.55 -20.63 -5.73
CA LEU A 107 9.09 -20.70 -5.66
C LEU A 107 8.64 -21.34 -4.34
N VAL A 108 9.21 -22.49 -4.00
CA VAL A 108 8.86 -23.26 -2.81
C VAL A 108 9.22 -22.48 -1.54
N THR A 109 10.44 -21.93 -1.45
CA THR A 109 10.87 -21.16 -0.29
C THR A 109 10.07 -19.87 -0.10
N THR A 110 9.77 -19.15 -1.18
CA THR A 110 8.92 -17.95 -1.12
C THR A 110 7.50 -18.30 -0.68
N GLY A 111 6.93 -19.38 -1.22
CA GLY A 111 5.61 -19.87 -0.80
C GLY A 111 5.56 -20.21 0.68
N LEU A 112 6.49 -21.04 1.17
CA LEU A 112 6.58 -21.42 2.57
C LEU A 112 6.84 -20.24 3.49
N ALA A 113 7.74 -19.32 3.11
CA ALA A 113 8.03 -18.12 3.89
C ALA A 113 6.81 -17.21 4.01
N SER A 114 6.08 -16.99 2.90
CA SER A 114 4.87 -16.16 2.90
C SER A 114 3.76 -16.76 3.78
N PHE A 115 3.56 -18.09 3.71
CA PHE A 115 2.59 -18.78 4.54
C PHE A 115 2.99 -18.76 6.02
N GLY A 116 4.26 -19.03 6.34
CA GLY A 116 4.77 -18.95 7.71
C GLY A 116 4.62 -17.54 8.31
N ALA A 117 4.92 -16.51 7.52
CA ALA A 117 4.69 -15.13 7.92
C ALA A 117 3.21 -14.83 8.20
N ALA A 118 2.29 -15.39 7.40
CA ALA A 118 0.85 -15.24 7.62
C ALA A 118 0.38 -15.91 8.92
N LEU A 119 0.92 -17.09 9.28
CA LEU A 119 0.62 -17.74 10.56
C LEU A 119 1.09 -16.91 11.76
N ILE A 120 2.30 -16.34 11.67
CA ILE A 120 2.83 -15.45 12.71
C ILE A 120 1.99 -14.18 12.81
N ALA A 121 1.61 -13.59 11.67
CA ALA A 121 0.76 -12.40 11.63
C ALA A 121 -0.65 -12.67 12.20
N PHE A 122 -1.19 -13.87 11.99
CA PHE A 122 -2.46 -14.30 12.58
C PHE A 122 -2.35 -14.44 14.10
N LEU A 123 -1.25 -15.00 14.59
CA LEU A 123 -0.99 -15.13 16.03
C LEU A 123 -0.65 -13.78 16.69
N TRP A 124 -0.19 -12.80 15.90
CA TRP A 124 0.20 -11.50 16.42
C TRP A 124 -0.99 -10.84 17.13
N PRO A 125 -0.85 -10.49 18.42
CA PRO A 125 -1.96 -9.96 19.19
C PRO A 125 -2.47 -8.67 18.56
N ARG A 126 -3.72 -8.69 18.11
CA ARG A 126 -4.42 -7.49 17.65
C ARG A 126 -4.88 -6.73 18.88
N ALA A 127 -4.13 -5.70 19.26
CA ALA A 127 -4.49 -4.82 20.36
C ALA A 127 -5.76 -4.02 20.00
N GLY A 128 -6.92 -4.49 20.46
CA GLY A 128 -8.13 -3.65 20.54
C GLY A 128 -9.43 -4.36 20.20
N GLY A 129 -10.34 -4.39 21.19
CA GLY A 129 -11.76 -4.66 20.97
C GLY A 129 -12.10 -6.14 20.81
N GLY A 130 -12.39 -6.78 21.93
CA GLY A 130 -12.91 -8.15 21.99
C GLY A 130 -13.85 -8.32 23.18
N PHE A 131 -14.38 -9.53 23.37
CA PHE A 131 -15.21 -9.86 24.52
C PHE A 131 -14.47 -9.50 25.83
N GLY A 132 -15.10 -8.72 26.71
CA GLY A 132 -14.49 -8.24 27.97
C GLY A 132 -13.68 -6.93 27.87
N SER A 133 -13.61 -6.29 26.71
CA SER A 133 -12.99 -4.96 26.59
C SER A 133 -13.89 -3.84 27.12
N LYS A 134 -13.28 -2.71 27.53
CA LYS A 134 -14.03 -1.53 27.99
C LYS A 134 -14.74 -0.88 26.80
N VAL A 135 -16.06 -0.69 26.93
CA VAL A 135 -16.90 -0.04 25.93
C VAL A 135 -17.39 1.31 26.47
N THR A 136 -17.18 2.38 25.71
CA THR A 136 -17.71 3.70 26.04
C THR A 136 -19.15 3.80 25.57
N VAL A 137 -20.10 3.95 26.51
CA VAL A 137 -21.56 3.98 26.24
C VAL A 137 -22.16 5.39 26.26
N GLY A 138 -21.34 6.43 26.50
CA GLY A 138 -21.76 7.83 26.60
C GLY A 138 -21.52 8.42 27.99
N ARG A 139 -22.00 9.66 28.20
CA ARG A 139 -21.91 10.37 29.49
C ARG A 139 -23.05 9.95 30.42
N LEU A 140 -22.75 9.78 31.71
CA LEU A 140 -23.70 9.26 32.70
C LEU A 140 -25.00 10.08 32.78
N ASP A 141 -24.92 11.41 32.85
CA ASP A 141 -26.08 12.27 33.00
C ASP A 141 -27.08 12.14 31.84
N ASP A 142 -26.54 12.04 30.61
CA ASP A 142 -27.36 11.88 29.41
C ASP A 142 -28.03 10.51 29.40
N LEU A 143 -27.34 9.46 29.89
CA LEU A 143 -27.90 8.12 30.03
C LEU A 143 -29.03 8.07 31.06
N VAL A 144 -28.84 8.71 32.20
CA VAL A 144 -29.87 8.78 33.26
C VAL A 144 -31.10 9.54 32.76
N ALA A 145 -30.90 10.64 32.03
CA ALA A 145 -32.00 11.38 31.40
C ALA A 145 -32.73 10.52 30.37
N GLN A 146 -31.99 9.81 29.50
CA GLN A 146 -32.55 8.95 28.47
C GLN A 146 -33.35 7.78 29.08
N ILE A 147 -32.85 7.14 30.15
CA ILE A 147 -33.54 6.10 30.90
C ILE A 147 -34.87 6.61 31.46
N ARG A 148 -34.90 7.82 32.00
CA ARG A 148 -36.13 8.42 32.53
C ARG A 148 -37.14 8.73 31.44
N SER A 149 -36.70 9.15 30.25
CA SER A 149 -37.60 9.41 29.12
C SER A 149 -38.09 8.14 28.42
N GLU A 150 -37.29 7.08 28.37
CA GLU A 150 -37.56 5.83 27.63
C GLU A 150 -38.15 4.73 28.52
N ARG A 151 -39.04 5.08 29.45
CA ARG A 151 -39.76 4.13 30.32
C ARG A 151 -38.85 3.20 31.15
N GLY A 152 -37.67 3.70 31.54
CA GLY A 152 -36.77 3.03 32.48
C GLY A 152 -35.68 2.16 31.84
N PHE A 153 -35.58 2.08 30.51
CA PHE A 153 -34.57 1.27 29.83
C PHE A 153 -34.03 1.98 28.59
N VAL A 154 -32.72 1.82 28.34
CA VAL A 154 -32.06 2.34 27.14
C VAL A 154 -31.21 1.26 26.51
N TYR A 155 -31.34 1.06 25.21
CA TYR A 155 -30.49 0.13 24.47
C TYR A 155 -29.21 0.81 23.98
N LYS A 156 -28.05 0.18 24.21
CA LYS A 156 -26.77 0.62 23.65
C LYS A 156 -26.20 -0.41 22.69
N PRO A 157 -26.24 -0.16 21.37
CA PRO A 157 -25.76 -1.12 20.37
C PRO A 157 -24.25 -1.36 20.48
N GLU A 158 -23.47 -0.39 20.96
CA GLU A 158 -22.01 -0.49 21.12
C GLU A 158 -21.63 -1.59 22.12
N ALA A 159 -22.42 -1.73 23.18
CA ALA A 159 -22.23 -2.77 24.20
C ALA A 159 -23.16 -3.98 23.99
N ARG A 160 -24.15 -3.87 23.09
CA ARG A 160 -25.24 -4.85 22.89
C ARG A 160 -25.98 -5.16 24.19
N THR A 161 -26.17 -4.16 25.04
CA THR A 161 -26.79 -4.29 26.36
C THR A 161 -27.93 -3.29 26.55
N TRP A 162 -28.83 -3.63 27.46
CA TRP A 162 -29.83 -2.71 27.99
C TRP A 162 -29.32 -2.11 29.29
N LEU A 163 -29.45 -0.80 29.42
CA LEU A 163 -29.09 -0.05 30.62
C LEU A 163 -30.36 0.37 31.34
N THR A 164 -30.33 0.26 32.66
CA THR A 164 -31.39 0.76 33.55
C THR A 164 -30.75 1.32 34.82
N SER A 165 -31.40 2.29 35.44
CA SER A 165 -30.94 2.86 36.70
C SER A 165 -31.30 1.93 37.85
N TYR A 166 -30.36 1.68 38.75
CA TYR A 166 -30.65 0.92 39.96
C TYR A 166 -31.56 1.71 40.91
N PRO A 167 -32.64 1.11 41.46
CA PRO A 167 -33.52 1.81 42.38
C PRO A 167 -32.84 2.00 43.76
N ALA A 168 -32.74 3.25 44.21
CA ALA A 168 -32.07 3.61 45.47
C ALA A 168 -32.69 2.90 46.69
N ASP A 169 -34.01 2.70 46.69
CA ASP A 169 -34.74 2.02 47.78
C ASP A 169 -34.34 0.55 47.95
N SER A 170 -33.72 -0.04 46.93
CA SER A 170 -33.28 -1.44 46.96
C SER A 170 -31.82 -1.60 47.41
N LEU A 171 -31.07 -0.51 47.63
CA LEU A 171 -29.67 -0.55 48.06
C LEU A 171 -29.45 -1.33 49.36
N PRO A 172 -30.30 -1.23 50.40
CA PRO A 172 -30.11 -2.01 51.62
C PRO A 172 -30.17 -3.52 51.36
N LYS A 173 -31.06 -3.97 50.47
CA LYS A 173 -31.17 -5.38 50.06
C LYS A 173 -29.99 -5.79 49.19
N ALA A 174 -29.54 -4.90 48.29
CA ALA A 174 -28.38 -5.12 47.44
C ALA A 174 -27.10 -5.35 48.25
N ARG A 175 -26.88 -4.55 49.31
CA ARG A 175 -25.71 -4.66 50.20
C ARG A 175 -25.64 -6.03 50.87
N LEU A 176 -26.77 -6.60 51.27
CA LEU A 176 -26.82 -7.92 51.90
C LEU A 176 -26.40 -9.04 50.95
N SER A 177 -26.76 -8.96 49.67
CA SER A 177 -26.43 -9.98 48.66
C SER A 177 -25.08 -9.76 47.97
N TYR A 178 -24.71 -8.50 47.72
CA TYR A 178 -23.59 -8.12 46.84
C TYR A 178 -22.53 -7.26 47.52
N GLY A 179 -22.65 -6.96 48.82
CA GLY A 179 -21.76 -6.01 49.50
C GLY A 179 -20.26 -6.33 49.45
N LYS A 180 -19.89 -7.60 49.22
CA LYS A 180 -18.49 -8.04 49.05
C LYS A 180 -17.99 -8.00 47.61
N GLN A 181 -18.85 -7.70 46.64
CA GLN A 181 -18.53 -7.72 45.20
C GLN A 181 -18.29 -6.31 44.68
N THR A 182 -17.45 -6.16 43.66
CA THR A 182 -17.11 -4.87 43.03
C THR A 182 -18.31 -4.13 42.45
N VAL A 183 -19.42 -4.84 42.18
CA VAL A 183 -20.67 -4.26 41.66
C VAL A 183 -21.35 -3.35 42.70
N SER A 184 -21.13 -3.56 44.00
CA SER A 184 -21.77 -2.76 45.06
C SER A 184 -21.38 -1.28 44.99
N THR A 185 -20.12 -0.97 44.70
CA THR A 185 -19.63 0.41 44.54
C THR A 185 -20.36 1.15 43.42
N GLY A 186 -20.69 0.46 42.32
CA GLY A 186 -21.41 1.07 41.19
C GLY A 186 -22.92 1.17 41.39
N MET A 187 -23.49 0.48 42.37
CA MET A 187 -24.91 0.64 42.73
C MET A 187 -25.13 1.87 43.63
N GLU A 188 -24.12 2.24 44.41
CA GLU A 188 -24.18 3.36 45.36
C GLU A 188 -23.87 4.73 44.74
N SER A 189 -23.29 4.74 43.53
CA SER A 189 -22.96 5.92 42.73
C SER A 189 -24.11 6.32 41.80
#